data_AF-A0A6A4IQW6-F1
#
_entry.id   AF-A0A6A4IQW6-F1
#
_cell.length_a   1.000
_cell.length_b   1.000
_cell.length_c   1.000
_cell.angle_alpha   90.00
_cell.angle_beta   90.00
_cell.angle_gamma   90.00
#
_symmetry.space_group_name_H-M   'P 1'
#
loop_
_entity.id
_entity.type
_entity.pdbx_description
1 polymer ?
#
loop_
_entity_poly.entity_id
_entity_poly.type
_entity_poly.pdbx_seq_one_letter_code
_entity_poly.pdbx_strand_id
1 'polypeptide(L)'
;MSSEAPLAKKARTEKVIGTHNGTFHCDEALAVFLLRHTATYRDSEVKRSRDPAVLDTCDIVVDVGAVYDESKQRFDHHQRGFNEVFGWGFSTKLSSAGLVYKHFGKEIISNQTQLPLDHASVEILWLKLYKELIVKSIDANDNGISQYDTDLKPRYRVRTDLSSRVAALNPPWNKSLDSQGMDAQFEKASSLTGSEFVGRLDYYANAWLPARDLLVAGIKSSKEKVDPTGKIILLESFLPWKEHLFDLESENVSSESPAATYIIYPDETGGNWRLQAVPVSPESFESRKALPEKWRGLRDEVLSETSGIPGGIFVHASGFIGGNKTKDGALQMAKDALEM
;
A
#
# COMPACT_ATOMS: atom_id res chain seq x y z
N MET A 1 -27.22 35.02 41.37
CA MET A 1 -26.56 35.50 40.14
C MET A 1 -25.36 34.60 39.92
N SER A 2 -25.48 33.63 39.01
CA SER A 2 -24.36 32.74 38.66
C SER A 2 -23.64 33.38 37.49
N SER A 3 -22.40 33.82 37.71
CA SER A 3 -21.54 34.35 36.65
C SER A 3 -20.92 33.19 35.89
N GLU A 4 -21.47 32.87 34.70
CA GLU A 4 -20.77 32.04 33.73
C GLU A 4 -19.52 32.78 33.24
N ALA A 5 -18.36 32.19 33.48
CA ALA A 5 -17.11 32.64 32.89
C ALA A 5 -17.17 32.41 31.36
N PRO A 6 -16.78 33.39 30.53
CA PRO A 6 -16.81 33.22 29.09
C PRO A 6 -15.79 32.16 28.66
N LEU A 7 -16.27 31.13 27.95
CA LEU A 7 -15.43 30.16 27.24
C LEU A 7 -14.53 30.94 26.27
N ALA A 8 -13.22 30.83 26.48
CA ALA A 8 -12.22 31.42 25.60
C ALA A 8 -12.41 30.87 24.17
N LYS A 9 -12.79 31.74 23.23
CA LYS A 9 -12.72 31.43 21.79
C LYS A 9 -11.27 31.13 21.43
N LYS A 10 -10.96 29.86 21.11
CA LYS A 10 -9.72 29.52 20.40
C LYS A 10 -9.62 30.40 19.16
N ALA A 11 -8.51 31.13 19.03
CA ALA A 11 -8.23 31.90 17.83
C ALA A 11 -8.09 30.92 16.65
N ARG A 12 -9.06 30.92 15.74
CA ARG A 12 -8.97 30.22 14.45
C ARG A 12 -7.96 30.98 13.60
N THR A 13 -6.74 30.47 13.54
CA THR A 13 -5.78 30.83 12.50
C THR A 13 -6.03 29.87 11.35
N GLU A 14 -7.05 30.13 10.54
CA GLU A 14 -7.38 29.30 9.37
C GLU A 14 -6.25 29.45 8.34
N LYS A 15 -5.29 28.51 8.39
CA LYS A 15 -4.23 28.38 7.39
C LYS A 15 -4.84 28.12 6.01
N VAL A 16 -4.22 28.60 4.95
CA VAL A 16 -4.74 28.45 3.58
C VAL A 16 -3.78 27.63 2.73
N ILE A 17 -4.32 26.63 2.03
CA ILE A 17 -3.58 25.80 1.06
C ILE A 17 -3.84 26.35 -0.35
N GLY A 18 -2.78 26.68 -1.09
CA GLY A 18 -2.84 27.09 -2.49
C GLY A 18 -2.50 25.94 -3.43
N THR A 19 -3.23 25.80 -4.54
CA THR A 19 -2.88 24.90 -5.66
C THR A 19 -3.41 25.44 -6.98
N HIS A 20 -3.14 24.78 -8.12
CA HIS A 20 -3.59 25.27 -9.41
C HIS A 20 -5.10 25.10 -9.63
N ASN A 21 -5.68 25.98 -10.46
CA ASN A 21 -7.05 25.86 -10.97
C ASN A 21 -7.11 25.04 -12.29
N GLY A 22 -8.31 24.82 -12.83
CA GLY A 22 -8.51 24.05 -14.07
C GLY A 22 -8.58 22.55 -13.82
N THR A 23 -8.16 21.75 -14.83
CA THR A 23 -8.05 20.29 -14.72
C THR A 23 -7.19 19.93 -13.53
N PHE A 24 -7.69 19.03 -12.68
CA PHE A 24 -6.96 18.55 -11.51
C PHE A 24 -6.45 17.12 -11.69
N HIS A 25 -5.37 16.80 -11.00
CA HIS A 25 -4.68 15.53 -11.01
C HIS A 25 -4.74 14.84 -9.65
N CYS A 26 -4.18 13.63 -9.60
CA CYS A 26 -4.11 12.87 -8.36
C CYS A 26 -3.10 13.47 -7.38
N ASP A 27 -2.10 14.16 -7.90
CA ASP A 27 -0.99 14.69 -7.13
C ASP A 27 -1.47 15.74 -6.13
N GLU A 28 -1.99 16.86 -6.62
CA GLU A 28 -2.42 17.96 -5.76
C GLU A 28 -3.68 17.62 -4.96
N ALA A 29 -4.53 16.72 -5.46
CA ALA A 29 -5.66 16.18 -4.71
C ALA A 29 -5.21 15.41 -3.46
N LEU A 30 -4.18 14.55 -3.58
CA LEU A 30 -3.63 13.84 -2.43
C LEU A 30 -2.84 14.80 -1.52
N ALA A 31 -2.03 15.70 -2.09
CA ALA A 31 -1.25 16.67 -1.32
C ALA A 31 -2.14 17.49 -0.39
N VAL A 32 -3.26 18.02 -0.89
CA VAL A 32 -4.26 18.74 -0.09
C VAL A 32 -4.83 17.87 1.03
N PHE A 33 -5.19 16.62 0.73
CA PHE A 33 -5.72 15.71 1.75
C PHE A 33 -4.71 15.43 2.87
N LEU A 34 -3.45 15.16 2.49
CA LEU A 34 -2.35 14.91 3.42
C LEU A 34 -2.10 16.11 4.34
N LEU A 35 -2.08 17.32 3.78
CA LEU A 35 -1.94 18.55 4.58
C LEU A 35 -3.09 18.69 5.58
N ARG A 36 -4.33 18.46 5.16
CA ARG A 36 -5.50 18.45 6.06
C ARG A 36 -5.47 17.32 7.12
N HIS A 37 -4.55 16.37 7.04
CA HIS A 37 -4.29 15.38 8.10
C HIS A 37 -3.19 15.79 9.09
N THR A 38 -2.56 16.94 8.90
CA THR A 38 -1.65 17.55 9.88
C THR A 38 -2.43 18.32 10.95
N ALA A 39 -1.78 18.67 12.06
CA ALA A 39 -2.36 19.56 13.06
C ALA A 39 -2.47 21.00 12.54
N THR A 40 -1.49 21.44 11.73
CA THR A 40 -1.38 22.82 11.25
C THR A 40 -2.43 23.18 10.21
N TYR A 41 -2.72 22.28 9.27
CA TYR A 41 -3.58 22.57 8.10
C TYR A 41 -4.92 21.83 8.13
N ARG A 42 -5.31 21.26 9.28
CA ARG A 42 -6.51 20.40 9.42
C ARG A 42 -7.80 21.04 8.88
N ASP A 43 -8.01 22.29 9.26
CA ASP A 43 -9.22 23.06 8.94
C ASP A 43 -8.97 24.05 7.79
N SER A 44 -7.92 23.82 6.99
CA SER A 44 -7.50 24.76 5.95
C SER A 44 -8.46 24.81 4.77
N GLU A 45 -8.80 26.05 4.38
CA GLU A 45 -9.42 26.33 3.09
C GLU A 45 -8.41 26.11 1.95
N VAL A 46 -8.94 25.76 0.77
CA VAL A 46 -8.14 25.56 -0.44
C VAL A 46 -8.45 26.68 -1.42
N LYS A 47 -7.42 27.40 -1.86
CA LYS A 47 -7.50 28.38 -2.95
C LYS A 47 -6.87 27.80 -4.21
N ARG A 48 -7.66 27.73 -5.28
CA ARG A 48 -7.21 27.21 -6.57
C ARG A 48 -6.96 28.35 -7.55
N SER A 49 -5.70 28.61 -7.90
CA SER A 49 -5.28 29.69 -8.80
C SER A 49 -3.89 29.43 -9.39
N ARG A 50 -3.59 30.05 -10.53
CA ARG A 50 -2.22 30.18 -11.08
C ARG A 50 -1.67 31.60 -10.96
N ASP A 51 -2.44 32.52 -10.40
CA ASP A 51 -2.00 33.89 -10.16
C ASP A 51 -1.05 33.93 -8.95
N PRO A 52 0.23 34.33 -9.14
CA PRO A 52 1.19 34.44 -8.04
C PRO A 52 0.70 35.34 -6.91
N ALA A 53 -0.03 36.42 -7.22
CA ALA A 53 -0.54 37.33 -6.20
C ALA A 53 -1.56 36.67 -5.26
N VAL A 54 -2.34 35.69 -5.77
CA VAL A 54 -3.25 34.89 -4.94
C VAL A 54 -2.47 33.84 -4.15
N LEU A 55 -1.53 33.15 -4.81
CA LEU A 55 -0.72 32.09 -4.20
C LEU A 55 0.18 32.60 -3.07
N ASP A 56 0.69 33.84 -3.19
CA ASP A 56 1.50 34.49 -2.16
C ASP A 56 0.70 34.81 -0.89
N THR A 57 -0.64 34.81 -0.95
CA THR A 57 -1.49 34.90 0.25
C THR A 57 -1.71 33.56 0.97
N CYS A 58 -1.25 32.45 0.39
CA CYS A 58 -1.44 31.12 0.96
C CYS A 58 -0.26 30.75 1.88
N ASP A 59 -0.57 30.09 2.99
CA ASP A 59 0.43 29.64 3.97
C ASP A 59 1.30 28.50 3.43
N ILE A 60 0.73 27.68 2.55
CA ILE A 60 1.42 26.59 1.86
C ILE A 60 0.89 26.50 0.43
N VAL A 61 1.76 26.23 -0.54
CA VAL A 61 1.39 26.08 -1.95
C VAL A 61 1.94 24.77 -2.49
N VAL A 62 1.08 24.00 -3.16
CA VAL A 62 1.40 22.69 -3.75
C VAL A 62 1.07 22.69 -5.24
N ASP A 63 1.92 22.04 -6.03
CA ASP A 63 1.69 21.77 -7.46
C ASP A 63 1.54 23.00 -8.36
N VAL A 64 2.02 24.15 -7.91
CA VAL A 64 2.01 25.39 -8.69
C VAL A 64 3.07 26.38 -8.19
N GLY A 65 3.61 27.17 -9.11
CA GLY A 65 4.53 28.27 -8.82
C GLY A 65 5.99 28.01 -9.24
N ALA A 66 6.32 26.80 -9.71
CA ALA A 66 7.64 26.35 -10.14
C ALA A 66 8.74 26.56 -9.07
N VAL A 67 8.40 26.32 -7.80
CA VAL A 67 9.31 26.47 -6.67
C VAL A 67 9.13 25.32 -5.67
N TYR A 68 10.23 24.66 -5.34
CA TYR A 68 10.35 23.83 -4.15
C TYR A 68 11.25 24.53 -3.12
N ASP A 69 10.65 24.88 -1.98
CA ASP A 69 11.33 25.48 -0.84
C ASP A 69 10.53 25.16 0.43
N GLU A 70 10.98 24.15 1.19
CA GLU A 70 10.35 23.72 2.44
C GLU A 70 10.24 24.88 3.45
N SER A 71 11.26 25.73 3.55
CA SER A 71 11.27 26.85 4.49
C SER A 71 10.20 27.90 4.20
N LYS A 72 9.81 28.01 2.92
CA LYS A 72 8.72 28.89 2.45
C LYS A 72 7.40 28.16 2.21
N GLN A 73 7.34 26.87 2.55
CA GLN A 73 6.16 26.03 2.34
C GLN A 73 5.69 26.07 0.86
N ARG A 74 6.63 25.90 -0.07
CA ARG A 74 6.37 25.80 -1.51
C ARG A 74 6.79 24.40 -1.97
N PHE A 75 5.85 23.63 -2.47
CA PHE A 75 6.04 22.23 -2.84
C PHE A 75 5.57 22.00 -4.28
N ASP A 76 6.34 22.49 -5.23
CA ASP A 76 6.14 22.25 -6.67
C ASP A 76 7.36 21.52 -7.26
N HIS A 77 7.13 20.72 -8.29
CA HIS A 77 8.11 19.86 -8.96
C HIS A 77 8.31 20.20 -10.45
N HIS A 78 7.52 21.13 -11.01
CA HIS A 78 7.50 21.51 -12.42
C HIS A 78 8.73 22.31 -12.90
N GLN A 79 9.55 22.82 -11.99
CA GLN A 79 10.69 23.66 -12.31
C GLN A 79 11.80 22.89 -13.04
N ARG A 80 12.43 23.60 -13.98
CA ARG A 80 13.55 23.04 -14.76
C ARG A 80 14.68 22.65 -13.81
N GLY A 81 15.16 21.40 -13.95
CA GLY A 81 16.25 20.88 -13.14
C GLY A 81 15.83 20.34 -11.77
N PHE A 82 14.53 20.25 -11.48
CA PHE A 82 14.06 19.55 -10.28
C PHE A 82 14.37 18.05 -10.37
N ASN A 83 15.11 17.54 -9.39
CA ASN A 83 15.57 16.15 -9.31
C ASN A 83 15.49 15.59 -7.88
N GLU A 84 14.67 16.20 -7.01
CA GLU A 84 14.53 15.71 -5.64
C GLU A 84 13.87 14.34 -5.62
N VAL A 85 14.43 13.47 -4.80
CA VAL A 85 13.94 12.13 -4.52
C VAL A 85 13.65 12.00 -3.03
N PHE A 86 12.91 10.97 -2.64
CA PHE A 86 12.59 10.74 -1.23
C PHE A 86 13.82 10.48 -0.38
N GLY A 87 14.79 9.72 -0.91
CA GLY A 87 15.90 9.13 -0.15
C GLY A 87 15.66 7.64 0.10
N TRP A 88 16.33 7.03 1.08
CA TRP A 88 16.09 5.63 1.51
C TRP A 88 16.13 4.57 0.38
N GLY A 89 16.95 4.80 -0.65
CA GLY A 89 17.08 3.91 -1.81
C GLY A 89 16.04 4.12 -2.92
N PHE A 90 15.09 5.07 -2.75
CA PHE A 90 14.18 5.46 -3.82
C PHE A 90 14.84 6.45 -4.78
N SER A 91 14.72 6.16 -6.08
CA SER A 91 15.27 6.99 -7.17
C SER A 91 14.21 7.74 -7.97
N THR A 92 12.93 7.50 -7.69
CA THR A 92 11.81 8.18 -8.37
C THR A 92 11.77 9.64 -7.93
N LYS A 93 11.67 10.53 -8.92
CA LYS A 93 11.48 11.96 -8.71
C LYS A 93 10.13 12.21 -8.01
N LEU A 94 10.13 13.11 -7.03
CA LEU A 94 8.92 13.43 -6.27
C LEU A 94 7.93 14.26 -7.10
N SER A 95 6.63 14.03 -6.91
CA SER A 95 5.57 15.01 -7.22
C SER A 95 5.27 15.87 -5.98
N SER A 96 4.28 16.75 -6.06
CA SER A 96 3.92 17.64 -4.94
C SER A 96 3.39 16.86 -3.73
N ALA A 97 2.62 15.79 -3.95
CA ALA A 97 2.20 14.85 -2.91
C ALA A 97 3.39 14.11 -2.30
N GLY A 98 4.35 13.65 -3.12
CA GLY A 98 5.58 13.03 -2.63
C GLY A 98 6.40 13.97 -1.76
N LEU A 99 6.51 15.23 -2.16
CA LEU A 99 7.15 16.29 -1.38
C LEU A 99 6.44 16.54 -0.05
N VAL A 100 5.12 16.74 -0.06
CA VAL A 100 4.32 16.89 1.16
C VAL A 100 4.49 15.67 2.06
N TYR A 101 4.45 14.46 1.51
CA TYR A 101 4.59 13.25 2.30
C TYR A 101 5.99 13.05 2.88
N LYS A 102 7.04 13.48 2.17
CA LYS A 102 8.42 13.46 2.67
C LYS A 102 8.55 14.26 3.97
N HIS A 103 7.89 15.42 4.03
CA HIS A 103 8.03 16.36 5.16
C HIS A 103 6.99 16.16 6.26
N PHE A 104 5.74 15.87 5.90
CA PHE A 104 4.62 15.76 6.83
C PHE A 104 4.16 14.32 7.07
N GLY A 105 4.66 13.34 6.31
CA GLY A 105 4.16 11.96 6.32
C GLY A 105 4.24 11.27 7.68
N LYS A 106 5.34 11.49 8.43
CA LYS A 106 5.47 10.93 9.80
C LYS A 106 4.43 11.52 10.76
N GLU A 107 4.17 12.83 10.68
CA GLU A 107 3.12 13.47 11.47
C GLU A 107 1.73 12.92 11.10
N ILE A 108 1.45 12.79 9.80
CA ILE A 108 0.18 12.27 9.30
C ILE A 108 -0.05 10.83 9.79
N ILE A 109 0.97 9.98 9.74
CA ILE A 109 0.88 8.60 10.24
C ILE A 109 0.68 8.58 11.75
N SER A 110 1.43 9.40 12.49
CA SER A 110 1.27 9.53 13.95
C SER A 110 -0.16 9.97 14.31
N ASN A 111 -0.71 10.97 13.61
CA ASN A 111 -2.07 11.46 13.80
C ASN A 111 -3.13 10.40 13.49
N GLN A 112 -2.94 9.56 12.46
CA GLN A 112 -3.90 8.51 12.12
C GLN A 112 -3.82 7.32 13.09
N THR A 113 -2.60 6.87 13.41
CA THR A 113 -2.36 5.66 14.22
C THR A 113 -2.41 5.92 15.73
N GLN A 114 -2.41 7.20 16.15
CA GLN A 114 -2.27 7.63 17.55
C GLN A 114 -0.97 7.15 18.23
N LEU A 115 0.03 6.79 17.42
CA LEU A 115 1.37 6.44 17.90
C LEU A 115 2.24 7.69 18.05
N PRO A 116 3.18 7.72 19.02
CA PRO A 116 4.20 8.76 19.11
C PRO A 116 5.00 8.90 17.82
N LEU A 117 5.44 10.12 17.51
CA LEU A 117 6.12 10.44 16.24
C LEU A 117 7.48 9.72 16.10
N ASP A 118 8.11 9.38 17.22
CA ASP A 118 9.36 8.63 17.35
C ASP A 118 9.18 7.11 17.47
N HIS A 119 7.94 6.61 17.42
CA HIS A 119 7.67 5.18 17.48
C HIS A 119 8.19 4.47 16.22
N ALA A 120 8.90 3.34 16.39
CA ALA A 120 9.53 2.62 15.27
C ALA A 120 8.56 2.26 14.13
N SER A 121 7.32 1.88 14.47
CA SER A 121 6.26 1.60 13.50
C SER A 121 5.93 2.79 12.60
N VAL A 122 6.05 4.04 13.06
CA VAL A 122 5.76 5.23 12.25
C VAL A 122 6.74 5.30 11.08
N GLU A 123 8.03 5.03 11.32
CA GLU A 123 9.02 5.01 10.24
C GLU A 123 8.82 3.86 9.26
N ILE A 124 8.49 2.66 9.78
CA ILE A 124 8.19 1.50 8.93
C ILE A 124 6.98 1.79 8.04
N LEU A 125 5.90 2.33 8.60
CA LEU A 125 4.69 2.68 7.86
C LEU A 125 4.94 3.81 6.87
N TRP A 126 5.78 4.79 7.22
CA TRP A 126 6.16 5.90 6.34
C TRP A 126 6.88 5.42 5.08
N LEU A 127 7.89 4.57 5.24
CA LEU A 127 8.59 3.97 4.10
C LEU A 127 7.66 3.04 3.29
N LYS A 128 6.82 2.26 3.98
CA LYS A 128 5.92 1.30 3.35
C LYS A 128 4.85 1.98 2.48
N LEU A 129 4.20 3.01 3.01
CA LEU A 129 3.18 3.76 2.26
C LEU A 129 3.78 4.55 1.10
N TYR A 130 4.96 5.14 1.30
CA TYR A 130 5.66 5.79 0.21
C TYR A 130 5.93 4.79 -0.92
N LYS A 131 6.53 3.64 -0.62
CA LYS A 131 6.83 2.57 -1.59
C LYS A 131 5.58 2.07 -2.33
N GLU A 132 4.48 1.81 -1.64
CA GLU A 132 3.34 1.09 -2.23
C GLU A 132 2.26 1.97 -2.87
N LEU A 133 2.11 3.20 -2.39
CA LEU A 133 1.08 4.11 -2.89
C LEU A 133 1.71 5.27 -3.65
N ILE A 134 2.57 6.04 -2.98
CA ILE A 134 2.99 7.35 -3.47
C ILE A 134 3.99 7.20 -4.62
N VAL A 135 5.09 6.46 -4.44
CA VAL A 135 6.08 6.17 -5.51
C VAL A 135 5.42 5.51 -6.70
N LYS A 136 4.72 4.38 -6.45
CA LYS A 136 4.25 3.48 -7.50
C LYS A 136 3.17 4.09 -8.38
N SER A 137 2.31 4.95 -7.84
CA SER A 137 1.10 5.37 -8.56
C SER A 137 0.95 6.88 -8.75
N ILE A 138 1.67 7.70 -7.96
CA ILE A 138 1.48 9.15 -7.95
C ILE A 138 2.75 9.81 -8.47
N ASP A 139 3.87 9.74 -7.73
CA ASP A 139 5.15 10.36 -8.11
C ASP A 139 5.60 9.93 -9.51
N ALA A 140 5.60 8.62 -9.78
CA ALA A 140 6.02 8.08 -11.07
C ALA A 140 5.07 8.51 -12.21
N ASN A 141 3.76 8.45 -11.99
CA ASN A 141 2.76 8.78 -13.01
C ASN A 141 2.82 10.26 -13.38
N ASP A 142 2.88 11.11 -12.36
CA ASP A 142 2.87 12.55 -12.49
C ASP A 142 4.16 13.10 -13.12
N ASN A 143 5.31 12.48 -12.83
CA ASN A 143 6.56 12.75 -13.52
C ASN A 143 6.69 12.05 -14.89
N GLY A 144 5.64 11.37 -15.38
CA GLY A 144 5.63 10.72 -16.69
C GLY A 144 6.54 9.49 -16.82
N ILE A 145 6.88 8.85 -15.69
CA ILE A 145 7.74 7.67 -15.63
C ILE A 145 6.92 6.42 -15.99
N SER A 146 7.40 5.68 -16.99
CA SER A 146 6.78 4.41 -17.39
C SER A 146 7.10 3.32 -16.36
N GLN A 147 6.17 2.39 -16.14
CA GLN A 147 6.39 1.26 -15.22
C GLN A 147 7.53 0.34 -15.64
N TYR A 148 7.81 0.28 -16.95
CA TYR A 148 8.87 -0.51 -17.55
C TYR A 148 9.47 0.29 -18.71
N ASP A 149 10.78 0.17 -18.92
CA ASP A 149 11.43 0.62 -20.14
C ASP A 149 10.94 -0.29 -21.29
N THR A 150 10.19 0.25 -22.25
CA THR A 150 9.59 -0.60 -23.29
C THR A 150 9.38 0.09 -24.63
N ASP A 151 9.94 -0.52 -25.68
CA ASP A 151 9.57 -0.27 -27.09
C ASP A 151 8.34 -1.10 -27.53
N LEU A 152 7.82 -1.95 -26.64
CA LEU A 152 6.70 -2.86 -26.91
C LEU A 152 5.36 -2.25 -26.48
N LYS A 153 4.32 -2.53 -27.27
CA LYS A 153 2.93 -2.14 -26.97
C LYS A 153 2.31 -3.13 -25.98
N PRO A 154 1.70 -2.66 -24.87
CA PRO A 154 1.07 -3.55 -23.89
C PRO A 154 -0.13 -4.29 -24.50
N ARG A 155 -0.30 -5.56 -24.10
CA ARG A 155 -1.39 -6.43 -24.59
C ARG A 155 -2.78 -5.93 -24.21
N TYR A 156 -2.90 -5.28 -23.05
CA TYR A 156 -4.12 -4.63 -22.57
C TYR A 156 -3.74 -3.37 -21.78
N ARG A 157 -4.71 -2.47 -21.59
CA ARG A 157 -4.53 -1.24 -20.80
C ARG A 157 -5.42 -1.29 -19.56
N VAL A 158 -4.83 -0.97 -18.42
CA VAL A 158 -5.55 -0.79 -17.15
C VAL A 158 -5.77 0.71 -16.95
N ARG A 159 -7.01 1.12 -16.64
CA ARG A 159 -7.39 2.52 -16.34
C ARG A 159 -8.22 2.62 -15.06
N THR A 160 -7.89 1.78 -14.10
CA THR A 160 -8.57 1.68 -12.80
C THR A 160 -7.68 2.13 -11.65
N ASP A 161 -6.48 2.64 -11.94
CA ASP A 161 -5.58 3.23 -10.98
C ASP A 161 -6.16 4.52 -10.39
N LEU A 162 -5.57 4.98 -9.27
CA LEU A 162 -6.07 6.13 -8.53
C LEU A 162 -6.08 7.40 -9.39
N SER A 163 -5.04 7.62 -10.20
CA SER A 163 -4.95 8.78 -11.09
C SER A 163 -6.01 8.75 -12.19
N SER A 164 -6.30 7.59 -12.77
CA SER A 164 -7.42 7.43 -13.70
C SER A 164 -8.79 7.72 -13.04
N ARG A 165 -8.99 7.28 -11.79
CA ARG A 165 -10.23 7.54 -11.04
C ARG A 165 -10.40 9.02 -10.70
N VAL A 166 -9.32 9.71 -10.32
CA VAL A 166 -9.31 11.17 -10.11
C VAL A 166 -9.59 11.90 -11.42
N ALA A 167 -8.93 11.52 -12.51
CA ALA A 167 -9.15 12.11 -13.82
C ALA A 167 -10.62 12.02 -14.26
N ALA A 168 -11.31 10.92 -13.93
CA ALA A 168 -12.74 10.74 -14.22
C ALA A 168 -13.67 11.70 -13.45
N LEU A 169 -13.19 12.36 -12.39
CA LEU A 169 -13.94 13.39 -11.67
C LEU A 169 -13.84 14.77 -12.33
N ASN A 170 -12.88 14.99 -13.23
CA ASN A 170 -12.87 16.21 -14.04
C ASN A 170 -14.12 16.27 -14.92
N PRO A 171 -14.69 17.47 -15.17
CA PRO A 171 -15.82 17.56 -16.08
C PRO A 171 -15.44 17.09 -17.48
N PRO A 172 -16.38 16.48 -18.23
CA PRO A 172 -16.13 16.15 -19.61
C PRO A 172 -15.92 17.45 -20.42
N TRP A 173 -15.10 17.37 -21.47
CA TRP A 173 -14.70 18.53 -22.29
C TRP A 173 -15.89 19.35 -22.85
N ASN A 174 -17.06 18.74 -23.00
CA ASN A 174 -18.28 19.34 -23.53
C ASN A 174 -19.23 19.87 -22.45
N LYS A 175 -18.81 19.91 -21.18
CA LYS A 175 -19.57 20.47 -20.07
C LYS A 175 -18.75 21.54 -19.37
N SER A 176 -19.20 22.78 -19.44
CA SER A 176 -18.59 23.88 -18.70
C SER A 176 -19.06 23.85 -17.24
N LEU A 177 -18.11 24.00 -16.32
CA LEU A 177 -18.36 24.28 -14.91
C LEU A 177 -17.73 25.64 -14.60
N ASP A 178 -18.37 26.40 -13.71
CA ASP A 178 -17.73 27.58 -13.11
C ASP A 178 -16.66 27.15 -12.08
N SER A 179 -15.98 28.12 -11.48
CA SER A 179 -14.94 27.85 -10.47
C SER A 179 -15.49 27.06 -9.29
N GLN A 180 -16.68 27.40 -8.79
CA GLN A 180 -17.30 26.70 -7.66
C GLN A 180 -17.61 25.24 -8.00
N GLY A 181 -18.12 24.95 -9.20
CA GLY A 181 -18.35 23.59 -9.68
C GLY A 181 -17.05 22.80 -9.82
N MET A 182 -15.98 23.43 -10.31
CA MET A 182 -14.65 22.81 -10.40
C MET A 182 -14.07 22.49 -9.01
N ASP A 183 -14.23 23.39 -8.04
CA ASP A 183 -13.73 23.23 -6.68
C ASP A 183 -14.51 22.14 -5.93
N ALA A 184 -15.82 22.05 -6.14
CA ALA A 184 -16.64 20.96 -5.59
C ALA A 184 -16.23 19.58 -6.15
N GLN A 185 -15.80 19.50 -7.42
CA GLN A 185 -15.27 18.26 -8.00
C GLN A 185 -13.87 17.95 -7.48
N PHE A 186 -13.05 18.98 -7.25
CA PHE A 186 -11.74 18.84 -6.64
C PHE A 186 -11.82 18.28 -5.20
N GLU A 187 -12.76 18.76 -4.39
CA GLU A 187 -12.97 18.24 -3.02
C GLU A 187 -13.35 16.74 -3.02
N LYS A 188 -14.09 16.28 -4.04
CA LYS A 188 -14.36 14.84 -4.25
C LYS A 188 -13.09 14.08 -4.61
N ALA A 189 -12.22 14.65 -5.43
CA ALA A 189 -10.94 14.05 -5.78
C ALA A 189 -10.00 13.96 -4.57
N SER A 190 -9.93 15.01 -3.76
CA SER A 190 -9.18 15.01 -2.49
C SER A 190 -9.72 13.94 -1.53
N SER A 191 -11.05 13.83 -1.40
CA SER A 191 -11.67 12.80 -0.55
C SER A 191 -11.40 11.39 -1.07
N LEU A 192 -11.44 11.18 -2.38
CA LEU A 192 -11.15 9.90 -3.02
C LEU A 192 -9.71 9.44 -2.76
N THR A 193 -8.73 10.30 -3.05
CA THR A 193 -7.31 10.00 -2.81
C THR A 193 -7.02 9.76 -1.34
N GLY A 194 -7.64 10.55 -0.48
CA GLY A 194 -7.53 10.42 0.95
C GLY A 194 -8.10 9.13 1.53
N SER A 195 -9.28 8.71 1.06
CA SER A 195 -9.88 7.44 1.49
C SER A 195 -9.01 6.23 1.12
N GLU A 196 -8.36 6.26 -0.05
CA GLU A 196 -7.39 5.23 -0.46
C GLU A 196 -6.16 5.26 0.45
N PHE A 197 -5.62 6.45 0.74
CA PHE A 197 -4.46 6.60 1.63
C PHE A 197 -4.74 6.06 3.03
N VAL A 198 -5.84 6.50 3.66
CA VAL A 198 -6.24 6.09 5.01
C VAL A 198 -6.52 4.59 5.06
N GLY A 199 -7.27 4.04 4.09
CA GLY A 199 -7.55 2.61 4.04
C GLY A 199 -6.29 1.75 3.96
N ARG A 200 -5.29 2.19 3.18
CA ARG A 200 -3.99 1.50 3.12
C ARG A 200 -3.19 1.64 4.40
N LEU A 201 -3.15 2.84 5.00
CA LEU A 201 -2.47 3.07 6.26
C LEU A 201 -3.07 2.21 7.38
N ASP A 202 -4.40 2.20 7.51
CA ASP A 202 -5.10 1.40 8.51
C ASP A 202 -4.85 -0.10 8.30
N TYR A 203 -4.84 -0.58 7.05
CA TYR A 203 -4.45 -1.95 6.73
C TYR A 203 -2.99 -2.24 7.14
N TYR A 204 -2.05 -1.37 6.78
CA TYR A 204 -0.65 -1.61 7.07
C TYR A 204 -0.37 -1.57 8.57
N ALA A 205 -0.99 -0.65 9.30
CA ALA A 205 -0.82 -0.49 10.74
C ALA A 205 -1.47 -1.64 11.53
N ASN A 206 -2.70 -2.02 11.17
CA ASN A 206 -3.51 -2.92 12.00
C ASN A 206 -3.48 -4.38 11.56
N ALA A 207 -3.13 -4.68 10.31
CA ALA A 207 -3.12 -6.05 9.79
C ALA A 207 -1.74 -6.49 9.30
N TRP A 208 -1.07 -5.69 8.46
CA TRP A 208 0.22 -6.07 7.89
C TRP A 208 1.35 -6.05 8.92
N LEU A 209 1.49 -4.98 9.70
CA LEU A 209 2.61 -4.84 10.63
C LEU A 209 2.59 -5.90 11.75
N PRO A 210 1.45 -6.17 12.42
CA PRO A 210 1.39 -7.23 13.44
C PRO A 210 1.60 -8.64 12.88
N ALA A 211 1.32 -8.86 11.59
CA ALA A 211 1.52 -10.14 10.95
C ALA A 211 2.99 -10.57 10.89
N ARG A 212 3.93 -9.62 10.92
CA ARG A 212 5.38 -9.94 10.89
C ARG A 212 5.79 -10.77 12.10
N ASP A 213 5.42 -10.33 13.30
CA ASP A 213 5.79 -11.00 14.55
C ASP A 213 5.14 -12.39 14.65
N LEU A 214 3.88 -12.50 14.21
CA LEU A 214 3.17 -13.76 14.13
C LEU A 214 3.82 -14.73 13.14
N LEU A 215 4.30 -14.23 12.00
CA LEU A 215 5.02 -15.04 11.02
C LEU A 215 6.36 -15.53 11.60
N VAL A 216 7.13 -14.66 12.25
CA VAL A 216 8.40 -15.05 12.88
C VAL A 216 8.18 -16.13 13.95
N ALA A 217 7.15 -15.97 14.79
CA ALA A 217 6.77 -16.98 15.77
C ALA A 217 6.32 -18.30 15.10
N GLY A 218 5.53 -18.20 14.01
CA GLY A 218 5.06 -19.35 13.23
C GLY A 218 6.20 -20.12 12.56
N ILE A 219 7.19 -19.43 11.99
CA ILE A 219 8.40 -20.02 11.41
C ILE A 219 9.16 -20.79 12.48
N LYS A 220 9.41 -20.16 13.65
CA LYS A 220 10.13 -20.79 14.76
C LYS A 220 9.41 -22.05 15.25
N SER A 221 8.11 -21.95 15.53
CA SER A 221 7.31 -23.09 16.00
C SER A 221 7.24 -24.22 14.96
N SER A 222 7.19 -23.88 13.67
CA SER A 222 7.17 -24.87 12.58
C SER A 222 8.48 -25.63 12.48
N LYS A 223 9.62 -24.93 12.59
CA LYS A 223 10.94 -25.57 12.64
C LYS A 223 11.09 -26.53 13.82
N GLU A 224 10.53 -26.18 14.97
CA GLU A 224 10.62 -27.02 16.18
C GLU A 224 9.68 -28.24 16.15
N LYS A 225 8.46 -28.10 15.59
CA LYS A 225 7.37 -29.08 15.77
C LYS A 225 6.89 -29.78 14.51
N VAL A 226 7.13 -29.21 13.33
CA VAL A 226 6.48 -29.62 12.07
C VAL A 226 7.49 -30.15 11.07
N ASP A 227 8.47 -29.33 10.74
CA ASP A 227 9.49 -29.62 9.74
C ASP A 227 10.82 -28.97 10.16
N PRO A 228 11.77 -29.75 10.72
CA PRO A 228 13.09 -29.25 11.11
C PRO A 228 13.88 -28.64 9.96
N THR A 229 13.57 -28.99 8.70
CA THR A 229 14.21 -28.35 7.55
C THR A 229 13.74 -26.91 7.41
N GLY A 230 12.49 -26.58 7.76
CA GLY A 230 11.91 -25.25 7.59
C GLY A 230 11.36 -25.00 6.18
N LYS A 231 11.22 -26.05 5.35
CA LYS A 231 10.57 -25.96 4.03
C LYS A 231 9.05 -25.84 4.14
N ILE A 232 8.47 -26.35 5.22
CA ILE A 232 7.05 -26.24 5.54
C ILE A 232 6.86 -25.31 6.73
N ILE A 233 6.09 -24.24 6.54
CA ILE A 233 5.64 -23.36 7.63
C ILE A 233 4.16 -23.60 7.85
N LEU A 234 3.80 -23.90 9.09
CA LEU A 234 2.43 -24.03 9.55
C LEU A 234 2.04 -22.80 10.39
N LEU A 235 0.96 -22.16 10.01
CA LEU A 235 0.36 -21.03 10.71
C LEU A 235 -0.98 -21.46 11.31
N GLU A 236 -1.24 -21.09 12.57
CA GLU A 236 -2.50 -21.40 13.25
C GLU A 236 -3.65 -20.47 12.84
N SER A 237 -3.35 -19.40 12.11
CA SER A 237 -4.32 -18.48 11.51
C SER A 237 -3.78 -17.95 10.18
N PHE A 238 -4.68 -17.48 9.31
CA PHE A 238 -4.26 -16.75 8.13
C PHE A 238 -3.69 -15.38 8.50
N LEU A 239 -2.59 -15.00 7.85
CA LEU A 239 -1.97 -13.68 7.96
C LEU A 239 -1.28 -13.33 6.62
N PRO A 240 -1.08 -12.04 6.31
CA PRO A 240 -0.38 -11.60 5.09
C PRO A 240 1.12 -11.92 5.15
N TRP A 241 1.47 -13.18 4.87
CA TRP A 241 2.81 -13.72 5.10
C TRP A 241 3.80 -13.43 3.96
N LYS A 242 3.31 -13.27 2.73
CA LYS A 242 4.15 -13.26 1.51
C LYS A 242 5.29 -12.27 1.59
N GLU A 243 4.97 -11.00 1.73
CA GLU A 243 5.98 -9.94 1.74
C GLU A 243 6.96 -10.10 2.90
N HIS A 244 6.45 -10.29 4.11
CA HIS A 244 7.30 -10.49 5.30
C HIS A 244 8.23 -11.68 5.17
N LEU A 245 7.79 -12.78 4.55
CA LEU A 245 8.63 -13.94 4.32
C LEU A 245 9.82 -13.59 3.42
N PHE A 246 9.57 -12.89 2.30
CA PHE A 246 10.64 -12.47 1.39
C PHE A 246 11.60 -11.46 2.05
N ASP A 247 11.07 -10.50 2.81
CA ASP A 247 11.89 -9.54 3.55
C ASP A 247 12.79 -10.27 4.56
N LEU A 248 12.23 -11.17 5.37
CA LEU A 248 12.97 -11.98 6.34
C LEU A 248 14.03 -12.86 5.67
N GLU A 249 13.72 -13.48 4.53
CA GLU A 249 14.71 -14.28 3.79
C GLU A 249 15.85 -13.40 3.24
N SER A 250 15.56 -12.17 2.80
CA SER A 250 16.56 -11.21 2.33
C SER A 250 17.44 -10.64 3.44
N GLU A 251 16.89 -10.48 4.65
CA GLU A 251 17.63 -10.06 5.84
C GLU A 251 18.55 -11.17 6.37
N ASN A 252 18.14 -12.43 6.21
CA ASN A 252 18.83 -13.62 6.73
C ASN A 252 19.76 -14.29 5.71
N VAL A 253 20.21 -13.60 4.67
CA VAL A 253 21.07 -14.10 3.57
C VAL A 253 22.40 -14.73 4.05
N SER A 254 22.75 -14.58 5.33
CA SER A 254 23.90 -15.22 5.98
C SER A 254 23.59 -16.49 6.80
N SER A 255 22.34 -16.97 6.86
CA SER A 255 21.98 -18.19 7.61
C SER A 255 21.37 -19.25 6.70
N GLU A 256 21.88 -20.48 6.81
CA GLU A 256 21.56 -21.69 6.04
C GLU A 256 20.12 -22.22 6.23
N SER A 257 19.12 -21.34 6.37
CA SER A 257 17.72 -21.77 6.38
C SER A 257 17.28 -22.05 4.94
N PRO A 258 16.76 -23.25 4.61
CA PRO A 258 16.17 -23.44 3.30
C PRO A 258 14.95 -22.54 3.17
N ALA A 259 14.85 -21.89 2.02
CA ALA A 259 13.76 -21.01 1.67
C ALA A 259 12.44 -21.79 1.78
N ALA A 260 11.45 -21.21 2.48
CA ALA A 260 10.19 -21.90 2.70
C ALA A 260 9.55 -22.26 1.35
N THR A 261 9.05 -23.48 1.22
CA THR A 261 8.48 -23.99 -0.03
C THR A 261 6.96 -23.99 0.03
N TYR A 262 6.41 -24.33 1.19
CA TYR A 262 4.98 -24.44 1.43
C TYR A 262 4.55 -23.74 2.71
N ILE A 263 3.44 -23.00 2.64
CA ILE A 263 2.77 -22.41 3.80
C ILE A 263 1.41 -23.08 3.98
N ILE A 264 1.14 -23.52 5.20
CA ILE A 264 -0.13 -24.13 5.60
C ILE A 264 -0.83 -23.20 6.58
N TYR A 265 -2.12 -22.95 6.37
CA TYR A 265 -2.93 -22.10 7.24
C TYR A 265 -4.41 -22.49 7.16
N PRO A 266 -5.22 -22.25 8.20
CA PRO A 266 -6.65 -22.50 8.14
C PRO A 266 -7.34 -21.49 7.21
N ASP A 267 -8.40 -21.93 6.55
CA ASP A 267 -9.30 -21.07 5.79
C ASP A 267 -10.09 -20.14 6.74
N GLU A 268 -10.52 -18.99 6.24
CA GLU A 268 -11.23 -17.95 7.01
C GLU A 268 -12.56 -18.45 7.62
N THR A 269 -13.12 -19.51 7.04
CA THR A 269 -14.37 -20.15 7.48
C THR A 269 -14.17 -21.26 8.52
N GLY A 270 -12.93 -21.50 8.96
CA GLY A 270 -12.58 -22.33 10.12
C GLY A 270 -12.76 -23.85 9.97
N GLY A 271 -13.26 -24.33 8.82
CA GLY A 271 -13.49 -25.76 8.58
C GLY A 271 -12.42 -26.47 7.77
N ASN A 272 -11.59 -25.74 7.02
CA ASN A 272 -10.66 -26.29 6.04
C ASN A 272 -9.26 -25.71 6.20
N TRP A 273 -8.28 -26.38 5.61
CA TRP A 273 -6.87 -25.99 5.61
C TRP A 273 -6.38 -25.76 4.19
N ARG A 274 -5.58 -24.70 4.02
CA ARG A 274 -4.96 -24.32 2.76
C ARG A 274 -3.50 -24.70 2.79
N LEU A 275 -3.02 -25.17 1.64
CA LEU A 275 -1.61 -25.43 1.36
C LEU A 275 -1.23 -24.55 0.17
N GLN A 276 -0.39 -23.54 0.40
CA GLN A 276 0.05 -22.62 -0.64
C GLN A 276 1.54 -22.77 -0.92
N ALA A 277 1.90 -22.89 -2.19
CA ALA A 277 3.30 -22.88 -2.62
C ALA A 277 3.85 -21.46 -2.62
N VAL A 278 5.06 -21.29 -2.09
CA VAL A 278 5.75 -20.00 -2.07
C VAL A 278 6.24 -19.66 -3.48
N PRO A 279 5.97 -18.45 -4.00
CA PRO A 279 6.45 -18.06 -5.34
C PRO A 279 7.97 -17.87 -5.38
N VAL A 280 8.55 -17.86 -6.58
CA VAL A 280 10.00 -17.60 -6.76
C VAL A 280 10.37 -16.15 -6.44
N SER A 281 9.44 -15.22 -6.64
CA SER A 281 9.55 -13.81 -6.25
C SER A 281 8.16 -13.28 -5.84
N PRO A 282 8.07 -12.15 -5.10
CA PRO A 282 6.79 -11.64 -4.60
C PRO A 282 5.71 -11.42 -5.67
N GLU A 283 6.10 -11.07 -6.89
CA GLU A 283 5.20 -10.77 -8.02
C GLU A 283 5.11 -11.93 -9.03
N SER A 284 5.86 -13.01 -8.84
CA SER A 284 5.85 -14.14 -9.78
C SER A 284 4.64 -15.06 -9.58
N PHE A 285 4.10 -15.54 -10.70
CA PHE A 285 3.12 -16.63 -10.72
C PHE A 285 3.76 -18.02 -10.65
N GLU A 286 5.09 -18.09 -10.81
CA GLU A 286 5.86 -19.33 -10.71
C GLU A 286 6.15 -19.65 -9.24
N SER A 287 5.84 -20.89 -8.85
CA SER A 287 6.08 -21.41 -7.50
C SER A 287 7.47 -22.02 -7.38
N ARG A 288 8.16 -21.85 -6.24
CA ARG A 288 9.44 -22.53 -5.94
C ARG A 288 9.34 -24.03 -6.15
N LYS A 289 8.23 -24.61 -5.67
CA LYS A 289 7.80 -25.97 -5.98
C LYS A 289 6.27 -26.01 -6.02
N ALA A 290 5.70 -26.04 -7.22
CA ALA A 290 4.26 -26.24 -7.37
C ALA A 290 3.84 -27.64 -6.86
N LEU A 291 2.59 -27.78 -6.45
CA LEU A 291 2.03 -29.08 -6.06
C LEU A 291 2.12 -30.09 -7.24
N PRO A 292 2.22 -31.40 -6.93
CA PRO A 292 2.40 -32.46 -7.93
C PRO A 292 1.43 -32.36 -9.10
N GLU A 293 1.93 -32.54 -10.33
CA GLU A 293 1.12 -32.49 -11.56
C GLU A 293 -0.07 -33.42 -11.52
N LYS A 294 0.10 -34.61 -10.92
CA LYS A 294 -0.95 -35.61 -10.75
C LYS A 294 -2.15 -35.09 -9.94
N TRP A 295 -1.98 -34.06 -9.11
CA TRP A 295 -3.06 -33.51 -8.28
C TRP A 295 -3.72 -32.29 -8.91
N ARG A 296 -3.04 -31.62 -9.85
CA ARG A 296 -3.47 -30.32 -10.39
C ARG A 296 -4.82 -30.41 -11.09
N GLY A 297 -5.76 -29.55 -10.70
CA GLY A 297 -7.11 -29.52 -11.24
C GLY A 297 -8.05 -30.58 -10.65
N LEU A 298 -7.56 -31.47 -9.77
CA LEU A 298 -8.40 -32.45 -9.09
C LEU A 298 -9.11 -31.83 -7.88
N ARG A 299 -10.25 -32.44 -7.52
CA ARG A 299 -11.13 -32.03 -6.42
C ARG A 299 -11.65 -33.23 -5.63
N ASP A 300 -12.03 -32.95 -4.39
CA ASP A 300 -12.81 -33.83 -3.51
C ASP A 300 -12.32 -35.29 -3.46
N GLU A 301 -13.18 -36.27 -3.71
CA GLU A 301 -12.86 -37.70 -3.62
C GLU A 301 -11.77 -38.11 -4.61
N VAL A 302 -11.79 -37.56 -5.83
CA VAL A 302 -10.79 -37.87 -6.87
C VAL A 302 -9.39 -37.43 -6.44
N LEU A 303 -9.29 -36.27 -5.79
CA LEU A 303 -8.01 -35.81 -5.21
C LEU A 303 -7.60 -36.72 -4.05
N SER A 304 -8.53 -37.12 -3.20
CA SER A 304 -8.25 -37.97 -2.04
C SER A 304 -7.75 -39.35 -2.45
N GLU A 305 -8.36 -39.96 -3.48
CA GLU A 305 -7.93 -41.24 -4.06
C GLU A 305 -6.57 -41.13 -4.76
N THR A 306 -6.35 -40.07 -5.54
CA THR A 306 -5.10 -39.90 -6.32
C THR A 306 -3.91 -39.55 -5.44
N SER A 307 -4.13 -38.77 -4.39
CA SER A 307 -3.08 -38.42 -3.42
C SER A 307 -2.87 -39.50 -2.36
N GLY A 308 -3.85 -40.38 -2.13
CA GLY A 308 -3.85 -41.29 -0.99
C GLY A 308 -4.13 -40.60 0.35
N ILE A 309 -4.48 -39.31 0.33
CA ILE A 309 -4.70 -38.49 1.53
C ILE A 309 -6.18 -38.16 1.65
N PRO A 310 -6.86 -38.59 2.72
CA PRO A 310 -8.28 -38.33 2.88
C PRO A 310 -8.57 -36.83 3.04
N GLY A 311 -9.76 -36.41 2.58
CA GLY A 311 -10.26 -35.06 2.82
C GLY A 311 -9.67 -34.00 1.89
N GLY A 312 -9.10 -34.37 0.74
CA GLY A 312 -8.72 -33.42 -0.29
C GLY A 312 -9.93 -32.60 -0.75
N ILE A 313 -9.75 -31.28 -0.91
CA ILE A 313 -10.80 -30.36 -1.38
C ILE A 313 -10.53 -29.97 -2.83
N PHE A 314 -9.35 -29.40 -3.09
CA PHE A 314 -8.90 -29.10 -4.45
C PHE A 314 -7.40 -28.86 -4.52
N VAL A 315 -6.86 -28.92 -5.74
CA VAL A 315 -5.57 -28.31 -6.11
C VAL A 315 -5.76 -27.48 -7.38
N HIS A 316 -5.28 -26.23 -7.38
CA HIS A 316 -5.39 -25.37 -8.55
C HIS A 316 -4.66 -25.97 -9.76
N ALA A 317 -5.11 -25.67 -10.99
CA ALA A 317 -4.53 -26.23 -12.21
C ALA A 317 -3.03 -25.92 -12.40
N SER A 318 -2.54 -24.78 -11.89
CA SER A 318 -1.11 -24.47 -11.87
C SER A 318 -0.35 -25.02 -10.67
N GLY A 319 -1.04 -25.62 -9.69
CA GLY A 319 -0.44 -26.22 -8.50
C GLY A 319 0.02 -25.22 -7.43
N PHE A 320 -0.29 -23.92 -7.56
CA PHE A 320 0.16 -22.91 -6.60
C PHE A 320 -0.55 -22.99 -5.23
N ILE A 321 -1.74 -23.57 -5.19
CA ILE A 321 -2.54 -23.71 -3.97
C ILE A 321 -3.38 -24.99 -4.02
N GLY A 322 -3.54 -25.60 -2.85
CA GLY A 322 -4.47 -26.69 -2.61
C GLY A 322 -5.18 -26.52 -1.26
N GLY A 323 -6.09 -27.45 -0.97
CA GLY A 323 -6.78 -27.48 0.31
C GLY A 323 -7.18 -28.89 0.74
N ASN A 324 -7.24 -29.07 2.05
CA ASN A 324 -7.69 -30.29 2.72
C ASN A 324 -8.65 -29.93 3.86
N LYS A 325 -9.55 -30.83 4.23
CA LYS A 325 -10.47 -30.64 5.37
C LYS A 325 -9.74 -30.62 6.70
N THR A 326 -8.60 -31.33 6.83
CA THR A 326 -7.87 -31.44 8.10
C THR A 326 -6.47 -30.83 8.02
N LYS A 327 -5.98 -30.39 9.18
CA LYS A 327 -4.61 -29.88 9.37
C LYS A 327 -3.58 -30.93 8.98
N ASP A 328 -3.78 -32.15 9.48
CA ASP A 328 -2.89 -33.29 9.24
C ASP A 328 -2.88 -33.71 7.78
N GLY A 329 -4.05 -33.67 7.11
CA GLY A 329 -4.15 -33.94 5.67
C GLY A 329 -3.40 -32.89 4.83
N ALA A 330 -3.55 -31.60 5.15
CA ALA A 330 -2.78 -30.55 4.48
C ALA A 330 -1.26 -30.68 4.71
N LEU A 331 -0.85 -31.08 5.92
CA LEU A 331 0.55 -31.32 6.25
C LEU A 331 1.12 -32.54 5.50
N GLN A 332 0.36 -33.62 5.40
CA GLN A 332 0.76 -34.79 4.62
C GLN A 332 0.89 -34.44 3.13
N MET A 333 -0.06 -33.66 2.59
CA MET A 333 0.00 -33.19 1.21
C MET A 333 1.29 -32.40 0.95
N ALA A 334 1.70 -31.54 1.89
CA ALA A 334 2.93 -30.76 1.76
C ALA A 334 4.19 -31.63 1.82
N LYS A 335 4.22 -32.63 2.69
CA LYS A 335 5.34 -33.57 2.82
C LYS A 335 5.49 -34.43 1.57
N ASP A 336 4.41 -35.03 1.10
CA ASP A 336 4.41 -35.84 -0.12
C ASP A 336 4.78 -34.97 -1.34
N ALA A 337 4.27 -33.74 -1.41
CA ALA A 337 4.64 -32.79 -2.46
C ALA A 337 6.14 -32.39 -2.41
N LEU A 338 6.80 -32.43 -1.25
CA LEU A 338 8.25 -32.18 -1.16
C LEU A 338 9.08 -33.35 -1.69
N GLU A 339 8.58 -34.58 -1.61
CA GLU A 339 9.29 -35.80 -2.04
C GLU A 339 9.04 -36.16 -3.51
N MET A 340 7.85 -35.85 -4.04
CA MET A 340 7.46 -36.08 -5.44
C MET A 340 8.12 -35.11 -6.44
#